data_AF-A0A6B1E7N4-F1
#
_entry.id   AF-A0A6B1E7N4-F1
#
_cell.length_a   1.000
_cell.length_b   1.000
_cell.length_c   1.000
_cell.angle_alpha   90.00
_cell.angle_beta   90.00
_cell.angle_gamma   90.00
#
_symmetry.space_group_name_H-M   'P 1'
#
loop_
_entity.id
_entity.type
_entity.pdbx_description
1 polymer ?
#
loop_
_entity_poly.entity_id
_entity_poly.type
_entity_poly.pdbx_seq_one_letter_code
_entity_poly.pdbx_strand_id
1 'polypeptide(L)'
;MDELRQKIGSSKAGRRFIAQMRLYNDSDFRRLRGFMRSGYYDLALLQNPVERRLLDMKAARKLHGRLKVAEIESVEDYAIQLIMLGEKGLRLRLRLSVTESYPHLVTEYWLLPLMERCDDQ
;
A
#
# COMPACT_ATOMS: atom_id res chain seq x y z
N MET A 1 -5.86 -4.54 19.26
CA MET A 1 -6.17 -4.27 17.83
C MET A 1 -6.50 -2.80 17.57
N ASP A 2 -7.21 -2.10 18.47
CA ASP A 2 -7.63 -0.71 18.21
C ASP A 2 -6.51 0.33 18.28
N GLU A 3 -5.51 0.15 19.14
CA GLU A 3 -4.39 1.09 19.26
C GLU A 3 -3.54 1.16 17.98
N LEU A 4 -3.22 0.01 17.38
CA LEU A 4 -2.47 -0.05 16.12
C LEU A 4 -3.26 0.57 14.95
N ARG A 5 -4.58 0.39 14.93
CA ARG A 5 -5.45 1.04 13.93
C ARG A 5 -5.45 2.55 14.08
N GLN A 6 -5.48 3.06 15.31
CA GLN A 6 -5.32 4.50 15.57
C GLN A 6 -3.94 5.00 15.11
N LYS A 7 -2.87 4.23 15.36
CA LYS A 7 -1.50 4.55 14.93
C LYS A 7 -1.35 4.67 13.41
N ILE A 8 -2.10 3.89 12.61
CA ILE A 8 -2.10 4.05 11.14
C ILE A 8 -2.66 5.43 10.74
N GLY A 9 -3.69 5.93 11.42
CA GLY A 9 -4.25 7.25 11.14
C GLY A 9 -3.29 8.40 11.49
N SER A 10 -2.50 8.23 12.55
CA SER A 10 -1.58 9.25 13.05
C SER A 10 -0.17 9.19 12.42
N SER A 11 0.27 8.06 11.85
CA SER A 11 1.59 7.95 11.21
C SER A 11 1.67 8.63 9.85
N LYS A 12 2.87 9.06 9.45
CA LYS A 12 3.12 9.70 8.14
C LYS A 12 2.93 8.70 7.00
N ALA A 13 3.50 7.50 7.16
CA ALA A 13 3.33 6.40 6.23
C ALA A 13 1.85 5.93 6.16
N GLY A 14 1.18 5.81 7.30
CA GLY A 14 -0.21 5.40 7.38
C GLY A 14 -1.16 6.35 6.66
N ARG A 15 -0.94 7.67 6.77
CA ARG A 15 -1.72 8.65 5.98
C ARG A 15 -1.52 8.51 4.47
N ARG A 16 -0.29 8.25 4.01
CA ARG A 16 -0.01 7.99 2.57
C ARG A 16 -0.73 6.73 2.11
N PHE A 17 -0.66 5.66 2.91
CA PHE A 17 -1.37 4.42 2.66
C PHE A 17 -2.87 4.63 2.55
N ILE A 18 -3.52 5.29 3.51
CA ILE A 18 -4.97 5.52 3.50
C ILE A 18 -5.39 6.28 2.23
N ALA A 19 -4.66 7.35 1.88
CA ALA A 19 -4.94 8.14 0.69
C ALA A 19 -4.82 7.29 -0.60
N GLN A 20 -3.73 6.54 -0.74
CA GLN A 20 -3.50 5.67 -1.89
C GLN A 20 -4.55 4.56 -2.01
N MET A 21 -4.87 3.90 -0.89
CA MET A 21 -5.82 2.79 -0.86
C MET A 21 -7.26 3.24 -1.12
N ARG A 22 -7.64 4.44 -0.68
CA ARG A 22 -8.93 5.03 -1.03
C ARG A 22 -9.05 5.17 -2.55
N LEU A 23 -8.08 5.81 -3.19
CA LEU A 23 -8.08 6.00 -4.65
C LEU A 23 -8.10 4.66 -5.41
N TYR A 24 -7.34 3.66 -4.93
CA TYR A 24 -7.35 2.32 -5.49
C TYR A 24 -8.73 1.64 -5.37
N ASN A 25 -9.34 1.66 -4.18
CA ASN A 25 -10.62 0.98 -3.92
C ASN A 25 -11.78 1.67 -4.67
N ASP A 26 -11.74 2.99 -4.79
CA ASP A 26 -12.66 3.80 -5.59
C ASP A 26 -12.43 3.63 -7.11
N SER A 27 -11.37 2.92 -7.51
CA SER A 27 -10.96 2.72 -8.91
C SER A 27 -10.64 4.02 -9.65
N ASP A 28 -10.29 5.08 -8.92
CA ASP A 28 -9.89 6.38 -9.49
C ASP A 28 -8.40 6.35 -9.86
N PHE A 29 -8.09 5.58 -10.91
CA PHE A 29 -6.72 5.41 -11.38
C PHE A 29 -6.11 6.69 -11.97
N ARG A 30 -6.94 7.67 -12.36
CA ARG A 30 -6.47 8.97 -12.84
C ARG A 30 -5.89 9.77 -11.68
N ARG A 31 -6.62 9.88 -10.56
CA ARG A 31 -6.10 10.55 -9.35
C ARG A 31 -4.99 9.75 -8.70
N LEU A 32 -5.05 8.41 -8.73
CA LEU A 32 -3.97 7.56 -8.25
C LEU A 32 -2.66 7.81 -9.00
N ARG A 33 -2.71 7.96 -10.33
CA ARG A 33 -1.54 8.37 -11.13
C ARG A 33 -0.97 9.70 -10.65
N GLY A 34 -1.82 10.71 -10.46
CA GLY A 34 -1.41 12.02 -9.96
C GLY A 34 -0.75 11.92 -8.59
N PHE A 35 -1.38 11.20 -7.66
CA PHE A 35 -0.87 10.94 -6.33
C PHE A 35 0.52 10.29 -6.37
N MET A 36 0.73 9.27 -7.22
CA MET A 36 2.03 8.62 -7.34
C MET A 36 3.10 9.55 -7.89
N ARG A 37 2.79 10.34 -8.93
CA ARG A 37 3.75 11.28 -9.54
C ARG A 37 4.24 12.35 -8.57
N SER A 38 3.37 12.86 -7.70
CA SER A 38 3.73 13.92 -6.75
C SER A 38 4.11 13.42 -5.36
N GLY A 39 3.83 12.15 -5.06
CA GLY A 39 3.89 11.59 -3.71
C GLY A 39 4.99 10.57 -3.50
N TYR A 40 5.76 10.22 -4.55
CA TYR A 40 6.85 9.26 -4.49
C TYR A 40 8.19 9.98 -4.63
N TYR A 41 9.21 9.43 -3.98
CA TYR A 41 10.59 9.92 -4.10
C TYR A 41 11.17 9.53 -5.46
N ASP A 42 12.01 10.39 -6.06
CA ASP A 42 12.50 10.21 -7.43
C ASP A 42 13.21 8.86 -7.63
N LEU A 43 14.02 8.44 -6.65
CA LEU A 43 14.71 7.15 -6.71
C LEU A 43 13.71 5.96 -6.76
N ALA A 44 12.60 6.06 -6.05
CA ALA A 44 11.56 5.03 -6.06
C ALA A 44 10.80 4.99 -7.40
N LEU A 45 10.72 6.13 -8.10
CA LEU A 45 10.14 6.25 -9.43
C LEU A 45 11.08 5.71 -10.52
N LEU A 46 12.39 5.87 -10.36
CA LEU A 46 13.39 5.29 -11.27
C LEU A 46 13.37 3.76 -11.24
N GLN A 47 13.26 3.17 -10.04
CA GLN A 47 13.24 1.71 -9.87
C GLN A 47 11.93 1.07 -10.36
N ASN A 48 10.80 1.73 -10.14
CA ASN A 48 9.51 1.25 -10.62
C ASN A 48 8.64 2.46 -11.02
N PRO A 49 8.59 2.77 -12.33
CA PRO A 49 7.85 3.91 -12.85
C PRO A 49 6.37 3.88 -12.50
N VAL A 50 5.76 5.06 -12.37
CA VAL A 50 4.33 5.22 -12.06
C VAL A 50 3.44 4.36 -12.95
N GLU A 51 3.72 4.30 -14.25
CA GLU A 51 2.87 3.55 -15.18
C GLU A 51 2.94 2.04 -14.96
N ARG A 52 4.09 1.51 -14.54
CA ARG A 52 4.22 0.09 -14.19
C ARG A 52 3.47 -0.22 -12.90
N ARG A 53 3.63 0.60 -11.86
CA ARG A 53 2.87 0.47 -10.61
C ARG A 53 1.36 0.53 -10.84
N LEU A 54 0.90 1.46 -11.68
CA LEU A 54 -0.52 1.58 -12.03
C LEU A 54 -1.03 0.35 -12.78
N LEU A 55 -0.23 -0.21 -13.69
CA LEU A 55 -0.59 -1.43 -14.39
C LEU A 55 -0.76 -2.59 -13.39
N ASP A 56 0.20 -2.77 -12.49
CA ASP A 56 0.17 -3.81 -11.46
C ASP A 56 -1.05 -3.63 -10.54
N MET A 57 -1.36 -2.40 -10.12
CA MET A 57 -2.54 -2.12 -9.30
C MET A 57 -3.86 -2.34 -10.07
N LYS A 58 -3.94 -1.97 -11.36
CA LYS A 58 -5.13 -2.26 -12.17
C LYS A 58 -5.34 -3.77 -12.33
N ALA A 59 -4.26 -4.52 -12.56
CA ALA A 59 -4.30 -5.98 -12.62
C ALA A 59 -4.77 -6.57 -11.29
N ALA A 60 -4.20 -6.12 -10.16
CA ALA A 60 -4.62 -6.54 -8.83
C ALA A 60 -6.11 -6.22 -8.56
N ARG A 61 -6.60 -5.03 -8.95
CA ARG A 61 -8.02 -4.65 -8.78
C ARG A 61 -8.95 -5.57 -9.57
N LYS A 62 -8.58 -5.92 -10.81
CA LYS A 62 -9.35 -6.84 -11.67
C LYS A 62 -9.35 -8.26 -11.10
N LEU A 63 -8.20 -8.72 -10.62
CA LEU A 63 -8.03 -10.09 -10.12
C LEU A 63 -8.64 -10.27 -8.73
N HIS A 64 -8.43 -9.34 -7.80
CA HIS A 64 -8.71 -9.54 -6.37
C HIS A 64 -9.76 -8.60 -5.79
N GLY A 65 -10.25 -7.63 -6.56
CA GLY A 65 -11.24 -6.67 -6.09
C GLY A 65 -10.66 -5.61 -5.15
N ARG A 66 -11.50 -5.09 -4.25
CA ARG A 66 -11.09 -4.11 -3.24
C ARG A 66 -10.18 -4.80 -2.24
N LEU A 67 -9.28 -4.02 -1.64
CA LEU A 67 -8.41 -4.48 -0.57
C LEU A 67 -8.84 -3.83 0.74
N LYS A 68 -8.92 -4.65 1.79
CA LYS A 68 -9.13 -4.20 3.18
C LYS A 68 -7.97 -4.65 4.06
N VAL A 69 -7.67 -3.91 5.12
CA VAL A 69 -6.68 -4.34 6.13
C VAL A 69 -7.25 -5.54 6.88
N ALA A 70 -6.56 -6.67 6.81
CA ALA A 70 -6.86 -7.86 7.59
C ALA A 70 -6.08 -7.86 8.91
N GLU A 71 -4.79 -7.55 8.84
CA GLU A 71 -3.87 -7.58 9.98
C GLU A 71 -2.86 -6.44 9.88
N ILE A 72 -2.37 -6.00 11.04
CA ILE A 72 -1.33 -4.97 11.15
C ILE A 72 -0.09 -5.66 11.71
N GLU A 73 0.97 -5.78 10.91
CA GLU A 73 2.22 -6.41 11.34
C GLU A 73 3.13 -5.39 12.06
N SER A 74 3.25 -4.17 11.52
CA SER A 74 4.01 -3.08 12.16
C SER A 74 3.49 -1.69 11.77
N VAL A 75 3.61 -0.74 12.71
CA VAL A 75 3.30 0.68 12.47
C VAL A 75 4.34 1.53 13.20
N GLU A 76 5.12 2.25 12.41
CA GLU A 76 6.02 3.30 12.84
C GLU A 76 5.57 4.63 12.19
N ASP A 77 6.19 5.75 12.59
CA ASP A 77 5.85 7.05 12.02
C ASP A 77 6.08 7.11 10.50
N TYR A 78 7.17 6.51 10.03
CA TYR A 78 7.63 6.60 8.65
C TYR A 78 7.59 5.28 7.88
N ALA A 79 7.16 4.19 8.52
CA ALA A 79 7.02 2.89 7.88
C ALA A 79 5.80 2.13 8.43
N ILE A 80 5.14 1.38 7.56
CA ILE A 80 4.08 0.44 7.96
C ILE A 80 4.23 -0.89 7.22
N GLN A 81 3.79 -1.96 7.87
CA GLN A 81 3.64 -3.27 7.26
C GLN A 81 2.29 -3.89 7.65
N LEU A 82 1.51 -4.30 6.65
CA LEU A 82 0.12 -4.73 6.81
C LEU A 82 -0.15 -6.00 6.01
N ILE A 83 -1.08 -6.83 6.48
CA ILE A 83 -1.73 -7.85 5.65
C ILE A 83 -3.05 -7.30 5.13
N MET A 84 -3.21 -7.32 3.83
CA MET A 84 -4.40 -6.93 3.10
C MET A 84 -5.15 -8.17 2.64
N LEU A 85 -6.48 -8.11 2.63
CA LEU A 85 -7.36 -9.14 2.09
C LEU A 85 -8.14 -8.58 0.91
N GLY A 86 -8.05 -9.26 -0.23
CA GLY A 86 -8.90 -9.01 -1.39
C GLY A 86 -10.29 -9.63 -1.26
N GLU A 87 -11.25 -9.07 -1.99
CA GLU A 87 -12.63 -9.58 -2.04
C GLU A 87 -12.70 -11.04 -2.54
N LYS A 88 -11.74 -11.48 -3.34
CA LYS A 88 -11.65 -12.87 -3.84
C LYS A 88 -10.76 -13.79 -2.98
N GLY A 89 -10.49 -13.41 -1.73
CA GLY A 89 -9.78 -14.27 -0.76
C GLY A 89 -8.26 -14.18 -0.78
N LEU A 90 -7.64 -13.49 -1.75
CA LEU A 90 -6.18 -13.35 -1.76
C LEU A 90 -5.68 -12.49 -0.59
N ARG A 91 -4.70 -13.01 0.15
CA ARG A 91 -3.93 -12.26 1.15
C ARG A 91 -2.68 -11.67 0.51
N LEU A 92 -2.43 -10.40 0.77
CA LEU A 92 -1.28 -9.66 0.26
C LEU A 92 -0.55 -9.01 1.43
N ARG A 93 0.78 -9.08 1.46
CA ARG A 93 1.58 -8.25 2.36
C ARG A 93 1.90 -6.92 1.68
N LEU A 94 1.62 -5.83 2.37
CA LEU A 94 1.96 -4.47 1.97
C LEU A 94 3.02 -3.92 2.90
N ARG A 95 4.06 -3.33 2.33
CA ARG A 95 4.98 -2.42 3.04
C ARG A 95 5.00 -1.08 2.36
N LEU A 96 5.00 -0.03 3.17
CA LEU A 96 5.11 1.33 2.72
C LEU A 96 6.03 2.10 3.65
N SER A 97 7.03 2.75 3.08
CA SER A 97 7.97 3.62 3.78
C SER A 97 7.95 5.02 3.16
N VAL A 98 8.13 6.06 3.97
CA VAL A 98 8.15 7.46 3.54
C VAL A 98 9.38 8.20 4.07
N THR A 99 9.71 9.33 3.47
CA THR A 99 10.77 10.23 3.98
C THR A 99 10.37 10.86 5.32
N GLU A 100 11.36 11.09 6.19
CA GLU A 100 11.16 11.87 7.41
C GLU A 100 10.86 13.34 7.11
N SER A 101 11.55 13.91 6.12
CA SER A 101 11.33 15.28 5.68
C SER A 101 9.95 15.43 5.03
N TYR A 102 9.27 16.52 5.37
CA TYR A 102 8.07 16.96 4.67
C TYR A 102 8.37 17.14 3.17
N PRO A 103 7.52 16.66 2.24
CA PRO A 103 6.13 16.23 2.43
C PRO A 103 5.92 14.73 2.72
N HIS A 104 6.93 14.00 3.21
CA HIS A 104 6.87 12.54 3.44
C HIS A 104 6.56 11.77 2.15
N LEU A 105 7.53 11.80 1.24
CA LEU A 105 7.46 11.12 -0.05
C LEU A 105 7.62 9.62 0.13
N VAL A 106 6.88 8.81 -0.62
CA VAL A 106 6.97 7.35 -0.60
C VAL A 106 8.32 6.93 -1.16
N THR A 107 9.13 6.28 -0.34
CA THR A 107 10.46 5.73 -0.70
C THR A 107 10.38 4.26 -1.04
N GLU A 108 9.44 3.54 -0.42
CA GLU A 108 9.23 2.11 -0.62
C GLU A 108 7.73 1.83 -0.72
N TYR A 109 7.35 1.04 -1.73
CA TYR A 109 6.01 0.48 -1.83
C TYR A 109 6.09 -0.85 -2.55
N TRP A 110 5.67 -1.91 -1.87
CA TRP A 110 5.44 -3.20 -2.46
C TRP A 110 4.18 -3.85 -1.90
N LEU A 111 3.52 -4.62 -2.75
CA LEU A 111 2.30 -5.36 -2.47
C LEU A 111 2.49 -6.74 -3.09
N LEU A 112 2.76 -7.73 -2.24
CA LEU A 112 3.15 -9.07 -2.67
C LEU A 112 2.13 -10.09 -2.17
N PRO A 113 1.79 -11.13 -2.94
CA PRO A 113 1.05 -12.28 -2.44
C PRO A 113 1.69 -12.84 -1.17
N LEU A 114 0.88 -13.03 -0.14
CA LEU A 114 1.28 -13.88 0.96
C LEU A 114 1.16 -15.30 0.43
N MET A 115 2.29 -15.90 0.03
CA MET A 115 2.30 -17.36 -0.17
C MET A 115 2.08 -17.95 1.22
N GLU A 116 0.89 -18.48 1.47
CA GLU A 116 0.70 -19.34 2.63
C GLU A 116 1.74 -20.45 2.49
N ARG A 117 2.53 -20.69 3.54
CA ARG A 117 3.15 -21.99 3.65
C ARG A 117 1.99 -22.97 3.58
N CYS A 118 2.05 -23.87 2.62
CA CYS A 118 1.26 -25.08 2.67
C CYS A 118 1.79 -25.80 3.91
N ASP A 119 1.21 -25.51 5.07
CA ASP A 119 1.44 -26.29 6.27
C ASP A 119 0.67 -27.59 6.02
N ASP A 120 1.36 -28.54 5.38
CA ASP A 120 1.00 -29.95 5.45
C ASP A 120 1.17 -30.37 6.93
N GLN A 121 0.07 -30.34 7.68
CA GLN A 121 -0.14 -31.14 8.90
C GLN A 121 -1.59 -31.14 9.37
#